data_AF-A0A1I6FD68-F1
#
_entry.id   AF-A0A1I6FD68-F1
#
_cell.length_a   1.000
_cell.length_b   1.000
_cell.length_c   1.000
_cell.angle_alpha   90.00
_cell.angle_beta   90.00
_cell.angle_gamma   90.00
#
_symmetry.space_group_name_H-M   'P 1'
#
loop_
_entity.id
_entity.type
_entity.pdbx_description
1 polymer ?
#
loop_
_entity_poly.entity_id
_entity_poly.type
_entity_poly.pdbx_seq_one_letter_code
_entity_poly.pdbx_strand_id
1 'polypeptide(L)'
;MPRTVAELAATSNDWVVQRGTEYGRWLTAERVVERDGRKWRLGLTPTSTTLVAFMLWLDDDELVAHARGTEAQMCALAHRQALGLSAPATRDAP
;
A
#
# COMPACT_ATOMS: atom_id res chain seq x y z
N MET A 1 4.02 -12.36 -5.55
CA MET A 1 4.00 -10.90 -5.24
C MET A 1 3.18 -10.23 -6.33
N PRO A 2 2.17 -9.41 -5.99
CA PRO A 2 1.37 -8.69 -6.97
C PRO A 2 2.23 -7.69 -7.75
N ARG A 3 1.99 -7.60 -9.06
CA ARG A 3 2.72 -6.75 -10.01
C ARG A 3 1.90 -5.58 -10.53
N THR A 4 0.60 -5.58 -10.28
CA THR A 4 -0.32 -4.50 -10.65
C THR A 4 -1.22 -4.16 -9.47
N VAL A 5 -1.84 -2.98 -9.49
CA VAL A 5 -2.85 -2.60 -8.48
C VAL A 5 -4.07 -3.51 -8.53
N ALA A 6 -4.44 -4.03 -9.71
CA ALA A 6 -5.51 -5.01 -9.83
C ALA A 6 -5.17 -6.32 -9.11
N GLU A 7 -3.96 -6.85 -9.34
CA GLU A 7 -3.48 -8.04 -8.62
C GLU A 7 -3.36 -7.78 -7.11
N LEU A 8 -2.90 -6.58 -6.71
CA LEU A 8 -2.78 -6.19 -5.30
C LEU A 8 -4.14 -6.13 -4.62
N ALA A 9 -5.13 -5.51 -5.25
CA ALA A 9 -6.50 -5.44 -4.74
C ALA A 9 -7.17 -6.83 -4.68
N ALA A 10 -6.79 -7.76 -5.56
CA ALA A 10 -7.25 -9.14 -5.47
C ALA A 10 -6.66 -9.91 -4.27
N THR A 11 -5.61 -9.39 -3.59
CA THR A 11 -5.04 -10.04 -2.39
C THR A 11 -5.82 -9.76 -1.10
N SER A 12 -6.61 -8.68 -1.05
CA SER A 12 -7.49 -8.35 0.07
C SER A 12 -8.53 -7.30 -0.35
N ASN A 13 -9.76 -7.44 0.15
CA ASN A 13 -10.84 -6.46 -0.04
C ASN A 13 -10.60 -5.13 0.70
N ASP A 14 -9.56 -5.03 1.53
CA ASP A 14 -9.22 -3.80 2.27
C ASP A 14 -8.53 -2.73 1.40
N TRP A 15 -8.12 -3.09 0.18
CA TRP A 15 -7.57 -2.13 -0.77
C TRP A 15 -8.68 -1.31 -1.42
N VAL A 16 -8.70 -0.01 -1.15
CA VAL A 16 -9.57 0.95 -1.81
C VAL A 16 -8.83 1.52 -3.01
N VAL A 17 -9.28 1.15 -4.21
CA VAL A 17 -8.71 1.65 -5.47
C VAL A 17 -9.64 2.69 -6.08
N GLN A 18 -9.17 3.94 -6.12
CA GLN A 18 -9.86 5.00 -6.86
C GLN A 18 -9.47 4.90 -8.33
N ARG A 19 -10.46 4.87 -9.23
CA ARG A 19 -10.22 4.84 -10.69
C ARG A 19 -10.48 6.21 -11.31
N GLY A 20 -9.59 6.63 -12.19
CA GLY A 20 -9.72 7.84 -12.99
C GLY A 20 -10.59 7.62 -14.21
N THR A 21 -11.08 8.71 -14.78
CA THR A 21 -11.97 8.71 -15.96
C THR A 21 -11.21 8.49 -17.27
N GLU A 22 -9.91 8.78 -17.33
CA GLU A 22 -9.07 8.57 -18.51
C GLU A 22 -8.47 7.15 -18.52
N TYR A 23 -8.84 6.36 -19.53
CA TYR A 23 -8.29 5.03 -19.86
C TYR A 23 -8.34 3.97 -18.74
N GLY A 24 -9.24 4.12 -17.76
CA GLY A 24 -9.39 3.16 -16.66
C GLY A 24 -8.14 3.05 -15.77
N ARG A 25 -7.26 4.06 -15.81
CA ARG A 25 -6.09 4.13 -14.94
C ARG A 25 -6.53 4.44 -13.52
N TRP A 26 -5.96 3.76 -12.54
CA TRP A 26 -6.21 4.06 -11.14
C TRP A 26 -5.52 5.38 -10.73
N LEU A 27 -6.11 6.14 -9.80
CA LEU A 27 -5.60 7.40 -9.26
C LEU A 27 -4.84 7.16 -7.96
N THR A 28 -5.45 6.39 -7.06
CA THR A 28 -4.84 5.96 -5.80
C THR A 28 -5.23 4.51 -5.53
N ALA A 29 -4.36 3.81 -4.81
CA ALA A 29 -4.72 2.55 -4.16
C ALA A 29 -4.25 2.64 -2.72
N GLU A 30 -5.19 2.57 -1.79
CA GLU A 30 -4.93 2.76 -0.37
C GLU A 30 -5.39 1.56 0.44
N ARG A 31 -4.67 1.25 1.50
CA ARG A 31 -5.09 0.30 2.52
C ARG A 31 -4.75 0.86 3.90
N VAL A 32 -5.69 0.73 4.82
CA VAL A 32 -5.47 1.07 6.23
C VAL A 32 -5.32 -0.23 7.01
N VAL A 33 -4.33 -0.28 7.89
CA VAL A 33 -4.09 -1.38 8.83
C VAL A 33 -3.98 -0.79 10.23
N GLU A 34 -4.81 -1.26 11.16
CA GLU A 34 -4.68 -0.94 12.58
C GLU A 34 -3.78 -1.97 13.25
N ARG A 35 -2.74 -1.50 13.96
CA ARG A 35 -1.81 -2.35 14.70
C ARG A 35 -1.34 -1.64 15.96
N ASP A 36 -1.41 -2.34 17.09
CA ASP A 36 -0.94 -1.85 18.40
C ASP A 36 -1.57 -0.49 18.78
N GLY A 37 -2.85 -0.30 18.42
CA GLY A 37 -3.59 0.95 18.65
C GLY A 37 -3.21 2.10 17.71
N ARG A 38 -2.34 1.86 16.72
CA ARG A 38 -1.89 2.86 15.74
C ARG A 38 -2.45 2.57 14.36
N LYS A 39 -2.67 3.62 13.59
CA LYS A 39 -3.21 3.52 12.23
C LYS A 39 -2.08 3.64 11.21
N TRP A 40 -1.94 2.63 10.37
CA TRP A 40 -0.97 2.61 9.29
C TRP A 40 -1.71 2.74 7.96
N ARG A 41 -1.43 3.78 7.20
CA ARG A 41 -1.98 3.96 5.86
C ARG A 41 -0.90 3.65 4.83
N LEU A 42 -1.16 2.71 3.94
CA LEU A 42 -0.35 2.42 2.77
C LEU A 42 -1.02 3.08 1.58
N GLY A 43 -0.29 3.89 0.82
CA GLY A 43 -0.79 4.52 -0.41
C GLY A 43 0.12 4.26 -1.58
N LEU A 44 -0.51 4.00 -2.73
CA LEU A 44 0.11 4.03 -4.04
C LEU A 44 -0.52 5.16 -4.85
N THR A 45 0.30 5.86 -5.64
CA THR A 45 -0.16 6.93 -6.53
C THR A 45 0.70 6.93 -7.80
N PRO A 46 0.14 6.90 -9.02
CA PRO A 46 0.95 7.07 -10.22
C PRO A 46 1.49 8.50 -10.25
N THR A 47 2.78 8.65 -10.51
CA THR A 47 3.44 9.98 -10.62
C THR A 47 3.81 10.33 -12.04
N SER A 48 3.87 9.34 -12.93
CA SER A 48 4.01 9.50 -14.38
C SER A 48 3.30 8.34 -15.07
N THR A 49 3.47 8.16 -16.39
CA THR A 49 2.97 6.99 -17.13
C THR A 49 3.62 5.68 -16.69
N THR A 50 4.85 5.71 -16.18
CA THR A 50 5.67 4.53 -15.87
C THR A 50 6.03 4.38 -14.40
N LEU A 51 5.86 5.45 -13.60
CA LEU A 51 6.26 5.48 -12.19
C LEU A 51 5.06 5.57 -11.25
N VAL A 52 5.21 4.87 -10.14
CA VAL A 52 4.31 4.86 -8.99
C VAL A 52 5.10 5.28 -7.76
N ALA A 53 4.51 6.14 -6.94
CA ALA A 53 4.98 6.42 -5.59
C ALA A 53 4.29 5.48 -4.61
N PHE A 54 5.07 4.98 -3.66
CA PHE A 54 4.59 4.32 -2.45
C PHE A 54 4.83 5.26 -1.26
N MET A 55 3.84 5.33 -0.38
CA MET A 55 3.89 6.11 0.85
C MET A 55 3.30 5.26 1.99
N LEU A 56 3.97 5.28 3.14
CA LEU A 56 3.49 4.70 4.38
C LEU A 56 3.36 5.82 5.39
N TRP A 57 2.15 6.03 5.88
CA TRP A 57 1.86 6.98 6.94
C TRP A 57 1.48 6.26 8.23
N LEU A 58 1.79 6.92 9.32
CA LEU A 58 1.45 6.54 10.66
C LEU A 58 0.59 7.63 11.26
N ASP A 59 -0.53 7.23 11.87
CA ASP A 59 -1.51 8.12 12.50
C ASP A 59 -1.97 9.29 11.59
N ASP A 60 -2.05 8.99 10.29
CA ASP A 60 -2.47 9.83 9.16
C ASP A 60 -1.52 10.97 8.72
N ASP A 61 -0.69 11.52 9.60
CA ASP A 61 0.13 12.70 9.33
C ASP A 61 1.65 12.44 9.28
N GLU A 62 2.14 11.39 9.93
CA GLU A 62 3.56 11.05 9.95
C GLU A 62 3.94 10.16 8.76
N LEU A 63 4.64 10.71 7.77
CA LEU A 63 5.18 9.92 6.65
C LEU A 63 6.45 9.16 7.10
N VAL A 64 6.31 7.88 7.36
CA VAL A 64 7.40 7.02 7.87
C VAL A 64 8.25 6.39 6.78
N ALA A 65 7.69 6.19 5.59
CA ALA A 65 8.44 5.67 4.44
C ALA A 65 7.87 6.19 3.12
N HIS A 66 8.76 6.43 2.16
CA HIS A 66 8.39 6.79 0.80
C HIS A 66 9.37 6.17 -0.19
N ALA A 67 8.85 5.66 -1.29
CA ALA A 67 9.64 5.09 -2.38
C ALA A 67 8.98 5.40 -3.73
N ARG A 68 9.76 5.33 -4.81
CA ARG A 68 9.26 5.42 -6.19
C ARG A 68 9.86 4.31 -7.03
N GLY A 69 9.07 3.79 -7.96
CA GLY A 69 9.51 2.76 -8.88
C GLY A 69 8.42 2.39 -9.87
N THR A 70 8.59 1.26 -10.54
CA THR A 70 7.53 0.72 -11.41
C THR A 70 6.34 0.27 -10.58
N GLU A 71 5.16 0.15 -11.20
CA GLU A 71 3.96 -0.40 -10.55
C GLU A 71 4.26 -1.75 -9.90
N ALA A 72 4.95 -2.65 -10.60
CA ALA A 72 5.30 -3.96 -10.07
C ALA A 72 6.17 -3.91 -8.81
N GLN A 73 7.17 -3.03 -8.79
CA GLN A 73 8.03 -2.86 -7.62
C GLN A 73 7.24 -2.31 -6.43
N MET A 74 6.38 -1.32 -6.66
CA MET A 74 5.63 -0.66 -5.59
C MET A 74 4.47 -1.52 -5.08
N CYS A 75 3.77 -2.27 -5.94
CA CYS A 75 2.77 -3.25 -5.52
C CYS A 75 3.39 -4.37 -4.68
N ALA A 76 4.57 -4.87 -5.08
CA ALA A 76 5.29 -5.88 -4.29
C ALA A 76 5.74 -5.32 -2.93
N LEU A 77 6.22 -4.06 -2.88
CA LEU A 77 6.58 -3.39 -1.63
C LEU A 77 5.36 -3.21 -0.72
N ALA A 78 4.27 -2.66 -1.26
CA ALA A 78 3.03 -2.43 -0.53
C ALA A 78 2.45 -3.73 0.05
N HIS A 79 2.45 -4.80 -0.74
CA HIS A 79 1.99 -6.12 -0.28
C HIS A 79 2.82 -6.64 0.89
N ARG A 80 4.16 -6.54 0.82
CA ARG A 80 5.05 -6.96 1.93
C ARG A 80 4.84 -6.13 3.19
N GLN A 81 4.71 -4.80 3.06
CA GLN A 81 4.44 -3.91 4.18
C GLN A 81 3.10 -4.25 4.84
N ALA A 82 2.06 -4.48 4.04
CA ALA A 82 0.75 -4.85 4.55
C ALA A 82 0.78 -6.20 5.30
N LEU A 83 1.48 -7.22 4.75
CA LEU A 83 1.65 -8.50 5.45
C LEU A 83 2.43 -8.34 6.77
N GLY A 84 3.49 -7.53 6.77
CA GLY A 84 4.28 -7.26 7.97
C GLY A 84 3.46 -6.55 9.06
N LEU A 85 2.60 -5.60 8.67
CA LEU A 85 1.71 -4.86 9.58
C LEU A 85 0.53 -5.71 10.06
N SER A 86 0.00 -6.61 9.24
CA SER A 86 -1.09 -7.52 9.62
C SER A 86 -0.62 -8.78 10.36
N ALA A 87 0.68 -9.08 10.36
CA ALA A 87 1.21 -10.20 11.12
C ALA A 87 1.06 -9.94 12.63
N PRO A 88 0.73 -10.96 13.44
CA PRO A 88 0.66 -10.80 14.88
C PRO A 88 2.01 -10.32 15.41
N ALA A 89 1.99 -9.39 16.37
CA ALA A 89 3.20 -9.03 17.10
C ALA A 89 3.81 -10.33 17.65
N THR A 90 5.06 -10.60 17.29
CA THR A 90 5.79 -11.74 17.85
C THR A 90 5.86 -11.47 19.35
N ARG A 91 5.05 -12.18 20.15
CA ARG A 91 5.22 -12.17 21.60
C ARG A 91 6.56 -12.83 21.84
N ASP A 92 7.56 -12.04 22.21
CA ASP A 92 8.70 -12.59 22.93
C ASP A 92 8.12 -13.29 24.16
N ALA A 93 8.17 -14.62 24.14
CA ALA A 93 7.91 -15.43 25.31
C ALA A 93 9.10 -15.28 26.28
N PRO A 94 8.85 -15.24 27.59
CA PRO A 94 9.87 -15.02 28.61
C PRO A 94 10.95 -16.10 28.65
#